data_AF-A0A814Q2W1-F1
#
_entry.id   AF-A0A814Q2W1-F1
#
_cell.length_a   1.000
_cell.length_b   1.000
_cell.length_c   1.000
_cell.angle_alpha   90.00
_cell.angle_beta   90.00
_cell.angle_gamma   90.00
#
_symmetry.space_group_name_H-M   'P 1'
#
loop_
_entity.id
_entity.type
_entity.pdbx_description
1 polymer ?
#
loop_
_entity_poly.entity_id
_entity_poly.type
_entity_poly.pdbx_seq_one_letter_code
_entity_poly.pdbx_strand_id
1 'polypeptide(L)'
;MKTKHSPALTIAYKILPLTWAKDHMTWNNEWHKVIWSDEKKFNLDGPDGFSYYWHDLRKEEEIFSIRVQDGGSAMIWASFDWGGKSSKRL
;
A
#
# COMPACT_ATOMS: atom_id res chain seq x y z
N MET A 1 11.62 -20.43 3.81
CA MET A 1 11.41 -19.32 4.77
C MET A 1 11.05 -18.05 4.02
N LYS A 2 9.77 -17.67 3.97
CA LYS A 2 9.36 -16.33 3.50
C LYS A 2 9.95 -15.28 4.44
N THR A 3 10.78 -14.37 3.92
CA THR A 3 11.21 -13.21 4.68
C THR A 3 10.00 -12.35 4.97
N LYS A 4 9.68 -12.18 6.26
CA LYS A 4 8.66 -11.24 6.70
C LYS A 4 9.23 -9.84 6.45
N HIS A 5 9.05 -9.32 5.24
CA HIS A 5 9.40 -7.95 4.93
C HIS A 5 8.47 -7.05 5.74
N SER A 6 8.99 -6.54 6.84
CA SER A 6 8.39 -5.45 7.59
C SER A 6 9.43 -4.35 7.63
N PRO A 7 9.07 -3.09 7.31
CA PRO A 7 10.02 -2.00 7.44
C PRO A 7 10.53 -1.96 8.88
N ALA A 8 11.82 -1.66 9.05
CA ALA A 8 12.39 -1.47 10.38
C ALA A 8 11.69 -0.27 11.04
N LEU A 9 10.79 -0.53 11.99
CA LEU A 9 10.02 0.49 12.68
C LEU A 9 10.89 1.14 13.76
N THR A 10 11.74 2.08 13.36
CA THR A 10 12.51 2.92 14.27
C THR A 10 11.57 3.68 15.21
N ILE A 11 12.03 4.02 16.43
CA ILE A 11 11.25 4.76 17.42
C ILE A 11 10.64 6.04 16.83
N ALA A 12 11.41 6.78 16.02
CA ALA A 12 10.93 7.99 15.33
C ALA A 12 9.74 7.73 14.38
N TYR A 13 9.74 6.60 13.67
CA TYR A 13 8.64 6.21 12.78
C TYR A 13 7.35 5.90 13.55
N LYS A 14 7.43 5.59 14.86
CA LYS A 14 6.26 5.36 15.72
C LYS A 14 5.76 6.64 16.38
N ILE A 15 6.66 7.54 16.75
CA ILE A 15 6.31 8.78 17.47
C ILE A 15 5.59 9.76 16.55
N LEU A 16 6.11 9.98 15.33
CA LEU A 16 5.58 11.01 14.43
C LEU A 16 4.12 10.77 14.01
N PRO A 17 3.70 9.55 13.61
CA PRO A 17 2.29 9.28 13.33
C PRO A 17 1.41 9.39 14.57
N LEU A 18 1.94 9.01 15.74
CA LEU A 18 1.20 9.08 17.00
C LEU A 18 0.94 10.53 17.43
N THR A 19 1.93 11.42 17.32
CA THR A 19 1.75 12.85 17.61
C THR A 19 0.79 13.48 16.61
N TRP A 20 0.95 13.18 15.31
CA TRP A 20 0.05 13.68 14.28
C TRP A 20 -1.40 13.22 14.52
N ALA A 21 -1.62 11.95 14.86
CA ALA A 21 -2.95 11.44 15.15
C ALA A 21 -3.58 12.11 16.39
N LYS A 22 -2.79 12.39 17.44
CA LYS A 22 -3.28 13.12 18.62
C LYS A 22 -3.69 14.55 18.28
N ASP A 23 -2.89 15.25 17.49
CA ASP A 23 -3.15 16.65 17.12
C ASP A 23 -4.41 16.81 16.26
N HIS A 24 -4.77 15.78 15.48
CA HIS A 24 -5.91 15.79 14.57
C HIS A 24 -7.10 14.95 15.06
N MET A 25 -7.04 14.41 16.29
CA MET A 25 -8.07 13.52 16.84
C MET A 25 -9.43 14.20 17.00
N THR A 26 -9.45 15.51 17.23
CA THR A 26 -10.67 16.31 17.43
C THR A 26 -11.22 16.91 16.15
N TRP A 27 -10.54 16.72 15.01
CA TRP A 27 -10.98 17.25 13.73
C TRP A 27 -12.25 16.55 13.27
N ASN A 28 -13.22 17.35 12.83
CA ASN A 28 -14.45 16.91 12.19
C ASN A 28 -14.58 17.63 10.84
N ASN A 29 -15.15 18.85 10.84
CA ASN A 29 -15.39 19.63 9.63
C ASN A 29 -14.10 20.05 8.91
N GLU A 30 -12.97 20.04 9.61
CA GLU A 30 -11.64 20.29 9.08
C GLU A 30 -11.25 19.25 8.01
N TRP A 31 -11.68 17.99 8.16
CA TRP A 31 -11.43 16.93 7.17
C TRP A 31 -12.06 17.22 5.82
N HIS A 32 -13.15 18.00 5.78
CA HIS A 32 -13.80 18.36 4.51
C HIS A 32 -12.95 19.28 3.63
N LYS A 33 -11.91 19.92 4.20
CA LYS A 33 -10.99 20.79 3.48
C LYS A 33 -9.70 20.08 3.06
N VAL A 34 -9.52 18.82 3.46
CA VAL A 34 -8.31 18.05 3.16
C VAL A 34 -8.45 17.40 1.79
N ILE A 35 -7.46 17.65 0.93
CA ILE A 35 -7.30 16.96 -0.35
C ILE A 35 -6.20 15.91 -0.16
N TRP A 36 -6.54 14.64 -0.37
CA TRP A 36 -5.61 13.52 -0.34
C TRP A 36 -5.09 13.25 -1.74
N SER A 37 -3.82 12.88 -1.86
CA SER A 37 -3.22 12.44 -3.12
C SER A 37 -2.26 11.30 -2.88
N ASP A 38 -2.22 10.34 -3.81
CA ASP A 38 -1.26 9.25 -3.76
C ASP A 38 -0.91 8.79 -5.18
N GLU A 39 0.19 8.04 -5.27
CA GLU A 39 0.62 7.38 -6.48
C GLU A 39 0.52 5.87 -6.29
N LYS A 40 -0.15 5.20 -7.23
CA LYS A 40 -0.28 3.75 -7.21
C LYS A 40 0.18 3.16 -8.53
N LYS A 41 1.16 2.26 -8.44
CA LYS A 41 1.56 1.36 -9.52
C LYS A 41 0.66 0.11 -9.52
N PHE A 42 0.02 -0.14 -10.64
CA PHE A 42 -0.72 -1.35 -10.97
C PHE A 42 0.12 -2.17 -11.96
N ASN A 43 0.49 -3.39 -11.59
CA ASN A 43 1.13 -4.31 -12.54
C ASN A 43 0.05 -4.95 -13.42
N LEU A 44 0.30 -5.07 -14.72
CA LEU A 44 -0.68 -5.59 -15.69
C LEU A 44 -0.69 -7.13 -15.76
N ASP A 45 0.24 -7.78 -15.06
CA ASP A 45 0.52 -9.23 -15.11
C ASP A 45 -0.45 -10.13 -14.35
N GLY A 46 -1.68 -9.66 -14.13
CA GLY A 46 -2.67 -10.36 -13.32
C GLY A 46 -2.30 -10.36 -11.83
N PRO A 47 -3.20 -10.82 -10.95
CA PRO A 47 -2.92 -10.87 -9.53
C PRO A 47 -1.77 -11.85 -9.24
N ASP A 48 -0.79 -11.41 -8.43
CA ASP A 48 0.36 -12.17 -7.90
C ASP A 48 -0.02 -13.43 -7.09
N GLY A 49 -1.25 -13.95 -7.18
CA GLY A 49 -1.84 -14.71 -6.07
C GLY A 49 -3.01 -15.65 -6.39
N PHE A 50 -3.14 -16.19 -7.60
CA PHE A 50 -3.99 -17.38 -7.80
C PHE A 50 -3.28 -18.72 -7.53
N SER A 51 -2.15 -18.70 -6.81
CA SER A 51 -1.50 -19.91 -6.30
C SER A 51 -1.77 -20.03 -4.79
N TYR A 52 -2.83 -20.74 -4.42
CA TYR A 52 -3.00 -21.24 -3.05
C TYR A 52 -1.96 -22.34 -2.83
N TYR A 53 -0.86 -22.02 -2.12
CA TYR A 53 0.14 -23.00 -1.73
C TYR A 53 -0.22 -23.63 -0.38
N TRP A 54 -0.63 -24.90 -0.40
CA TRP A 54 -0.78 -25.73 0.79
C TRP A 54 0.52 -26.50 1.01
N HIS A 55 1.26 -26.17 2.07
CA HIS A 55 2.52 -26.82 2.38
C HIS A 55 2.31 -28.01 3.33
N ASP A 56 2.65 -29.21 2.87
CA ASP A 56 2.82 -30.37 3.75
C ASP A 56 4.17 -30.25 4.46
N LEU A 57 4.16 -30.20 5.80
CA LEU A 57 5.36 -30.03 6.65
C LEU A 57 6.38 -31.17 6.52
N ARG A 58 6.03 -32.28 5.85
CA ARG A 58 6.91 -33.43 5.61
C ARG A 58 7.72 -33.31 4.32
N LYS A 59 7.46 -32.31 3.48
CA LYS A 59 8.14 -32.09 2.20
C LYS A 59 8.96 -30.80 2.26
N GLU A 60 9.99 -30.70 1.42
CA GLU A 60 10.72 -29.43 1.27
C GLU A 60 9.80 -28.34 0.72
N GLU A 61 10.03 -27.09 1.13
CA GLU A 61 9.22 -25.95 0.74
C GLU A 61 9.44 -25.63 -0.75
N GLU A 62 8.39 -25.68 -1.57
CA GLU A 62 8.46 -25.20 -2.95
C GLU A 62 8.63 -23.67 -2.96
N ILE A 63 9.80 -23.22 -3.42
CA ILE A 63 10.14 -21.80 -3.51
C ILE A 63 9.62 -21.28 -4.85
N PHE A 64 8.50 -20.57 -4.81
CA PHE A 64 8.03 -19.80 -5.96
C PHE A 64 8.83 -18.50 -6.07
N SER A 65 9.45 -18.28 -7.23
CA SER A 65 10.14 -17.02 -7.52
C SER A 65 9.12 -15.90 -7.67
N ILE A 66 9.18 -14.87 -6.81
CA ILE A 66 8.45 -13.62 -7.03
C ILE A 66 9.15 -12.91 -8.18
N ARG A 67 8.49 -12.77 -9.34
CA ARG A 67 9.06 -12.00 -10.46
C ARG A 67 8.93 -10.53 -10.13
N VAL A 68 10.04 -9.80 -10.15
CA VAL A 68 10.05 -8.42 -9.67
C VAL A 68 9.51 -7.46 -10.74
N GLN A 69 9.81 -7.64 -12.03
CA GLN A 69 9.39 -6.71 -13.08
C GLN A 69 9.55 -7.39 -14.45
N ASP A 70 8.48 -7.82 -15.16
CA ASP A 70 8.62 -8.09 -16.61
C ASP A 70 7.33 -8.14 -17.48
N GLY A 71 6.22 -7.50 -17.12
CA GLY A 71 5.05 -7.50 -18.02
C GLY A 71 4.17 -6.25 -17.95
N GLY A 72 4.84 -5.12 -17.76
CA GLY A 72 4.21 -3.81 -17.89
C GLY A 72 3.41 -3.39 -16.67
N SER A 73 3.30 -2.08 -16.48
CA SER A 73 2.64 -1.51 -15.32
C SER A 73 2.07 -0.15 -15.65
N ALA A 74 0.88 0.13 -15.12
CA ALA A 74 0.27 1.45 -15.15
C ALA A 74 0.51 2.15 -13.80
N MET A 75 1.15 3.31 -13.85
CA MET A 75 1.29 4.18 -12.69
C MET A 75 0.21 5.26 -12.77
N ILE A 76 -0.58 5.38 -11.71
CA ILE A 76 -1.69 6.33 -11.65
C ILE A 76 -1.43 7.27 -10.48
N TRP A 77 -1.51 8.57 -10.77
CA TRP A 77 -1.59 9.59 -9.75
C TRP A 77 -3.03 10.08 -9.66
N ALA A 78 -3.58 10.13 -8.45
CA ALA A 78 -4.94 10.60 -8.23
C ALA A 78 -5.04 11.37 -6.92
N SER A 79 -5.99 12.29 -6.87
CA SER A 79 -6.35 13.02 -5.67
C SER A 79 -7.85 13.06 -5.45
N PHE A 80 -8.28 13.10 -4.20
CA PHE A 80 -9.68 13.15 -3.80
C PHE A 80 -9.85 13.95 -2.52
N ASP A 81 -11.04 14.49 -2.33
CA ASP A 81 -11.46 15.17 -1.11
C ASP A 81 -12.80 14.62 -0.62
N TRP A 82 -13.40 15.27 0.37
CA TRP A 82 -14.72 14.91 0.89
C TRP A 82 -15.84 14.94 -0.17
N GLY A 83 -15.74 15.84 -1.16
CA GLY A 83 -16.69 15.99 -2.25
C GLY A 83 -16.51 14.98 -3.39
N GLY A 84 -15.38 14.26 -3.41
CA GLY A 84 -15.14 13.15 -4.34
C GLY A 84 -13.79 13.24 -5.05
N LYS A 85 -13.72 12.64 -6.24
CA LYS A 85 -12.48 12.64 -7.04
C LYS A 85 -12.22 14.04 -7.58
N SER A 86 -11.02 14.54 -7.35
CA SER A 86 -10.58 15.76 -8.00
C SER A 86 -10.21 15.46 -9.46
N SER A 87 -10.88 16.11 -10.39
CA SER A 87 -10.54 16.03 -11.81
C SER A 87 -9.36 16.96 -12.08
N LYS A 88 -8.20 16.39 -12.42
CA LYS A 88 -7.27 17.11 -13.29
C LYS A 88 -7.71 16.82 -14.72
N ARG A 89 -8.34 17.81 -15.36
CA ARG A 89 -8.33 17.88 -16.83
C ARG A 89 -6.86 18.06 -17.22
N LEU A 90 -6.34 17.09 -17.97
CA LEU A 90 -5.18 17.34 -18.83
C LEU A 90 -5.58 18.35 -19.91
#